data_AF-A0A260YQQ3-F1
#
_entry.id   AF-A0A260YQQ3-F1
#
_cell.length_a   1.000
_cell.length_b   1.000
_cell.length_c   1.000
_cell.angle_alpha   90.00
_cell.angle_beta   90.00
_cell.angle_gamma   90.00
#
_symmetry.space_group_name_H-M   'P 1'
#
loop_
_entity.id
_entity.type
_entity.pdbx_description
1 polymer ?
#
loop_
_entity_poly.entity_id
_entity_poly.type
_entity_poly.pdbx_seq_one_letter_code
_entity_poly.pdbx_strand_id
1 'polypeptide(L)'
;MSDDEKEELVDFFNQIRRGMAKELEVSNMHRLEYDEDMESKVKDFGCKEENVQKYLKEKAQNLKKGDADGLIKFLNEVGEDTPLGCFDPEKTTIACIGKKCENGKETGNCICGPSGKGDVKKGKAGSDCDDDDDGLCKKSASSNFFIFGTIVNMVLFYLIASFF
;
A
#
# COMPACT_ATOMS: atom_id res chain seq x y z
N MET A 1 -3.78 13.22 -14.24
CA MET A 1 -3.72 11.82 -14.70
C MET A 1 -5.15 11.38 -14.94
N SER A 2 -5.43 10.72 -16.06
CA SER A 2 -6.73 10.11 -16.34
C SER A 2 -6.98 8.90 -15.44
N ASP A 3 -8.22 8.44 -15.36
CA ASP A 3 -8.58 7.31 -14.51
C ASP A 3 -7.95 6.00 -15.00
N ASP A 4 -7.87 5.80 -16.32
CA ASP A 4 -7.16 4.66 -16.92
C ASP A 4 -5.67 4.65 -16.54
N GLU A 5 -5.01 5.81 -16.59
CA GLU A 5 -3.59 5.93 -16.18
C GLU A 5 -3.40 5.66 -14.68
N LYS A 6 -4.36 6.05 -13.83
CA LYS A 6 -4.34 5.74 -12.40
C LYS A 6 -4.48 4.23 -12.16
N GLU A 7 -5.40 3.57 -12.87
CA GLU A 7 -5.63 2.13 -12.77
C GLU A 7 -4.39 1.33 -13.20
N GLU A 8 -3.81 1.65 -14.37
CA GLU A 8 -2.58 1.02 -14.85
C GLU A 8 -1.42 1.18 -13.86
N LEU A 9 -1.29 2.37 -13.25
CA LEU A 9 -0.27 2.64 -12.24
C LEU A 9 -0.47 1.79 -10.98
N VAL A 10 -1.70 1.74 -10.45
CA VAL A 10 -2.03 0.93 -9.28
C VAL A 10 -1.75 -0.55 -9.55
N ASP A 11 -2.12 -1.04 -10.73
CA ASP A 11 -1.89 -2.41 -11.14
C ASP A 11 -0.40 -2.74 -11.24
N PHE A 12 0.40 -1.84 -11.81
CA PHE A 12 1.85 -2.00 -11.86
C PHE A 12 2.46 -2.17 -10.44
N PHE A 13 2.11 -1.29 -9.50
CA PHE A 13 2.61 -1.40 -8.13
C PHE A 13 2.12 -2.67 -7.43
N ASN A 14 0.85 -3.04 -7.60
CA ASN A 14 0.29 -4.25 -7.01
C ASN A 14 0.92 -5.53 -7.59
N GLN A 15 1.25 -5.56 -8.88
CA GLN A 15 1.98 -6.69 -9.47
C GLN A 15 3.36 -6.88 -8.83
N ILE A 16 4.10 -5.79 -8.60
CA ILE A 16 5.40 -5.85 -7.91
C ILE A 16 5.21 -6.30 -6.46
N ARG A 17 4.27 -5.71 -5.72
CA ARG A 17 3.96 -6.09 -4.32
C ARG A 17 3.61 -7.58 -4.22
N ARG A 18 2.85 -8.11 -5.17
CA ARG A 18 2.51 -9.54 -5.24
C ARG A 18 3.73 -10.42 -5.46
N GLY A 19 4.60 -10.04 -6.40
CA GLY A 19 5.87 -10.72 -6.62
C GLY A 19 6.72 -10.74 -5.33
N MET A 20 6.87 -9.58 -4.68
CA MET A 20 7.60 -9.45 -3.42
C MET A 20 6.99 -10.29 -2.30
N ALA A 21 5.66 -10.28 -2.15
CA ALA A 21 4.98 -11.06 -1.12
C ALA A 21 5.25 -12.57 -1.27
N LYS A 22 5.23 -13.05 -2.51
CA LYS A 22 5.47 -14.47 -2.83
C LYS A 22 6.94 -14.85 -2.71
N GLU A 23 7.85 -14.05 -3.27
CA GLU A 23 9.28 -14.35 -3.30
C GLU A 23 9.95 -14.21 -1.92
N LEU A 24 9.45 -13.30 -1.08
CA LEU A 24 10.05 -12.96 0.22
C LEU A 24 9.23 -13.49 1.40
N GLU A 25 8.19 -14.27 1.12
CA GLU A 25 7.26 -14.83 2.10
C GLU A 25 6.75 -13.75 3.06
N VAL A 26 6.13 -12.69 2.52
CA VAL A 26 5.49 -11.64 3.31
C VAL A 26 3.99 -11.91 3.38
N SER A 27 3.48 -12.24 4.56
CA SER A 27 2.12 -12.69 4.77
C SER A 27 1.09 -11.56 4.84
N ASN A 28 1.50 -10.32 5.14
CA ASN A 28 0.62 -9.17 5.39
C ASN A 28 0.76 -8.04 4.37
N MET A 29 1.19 -8.32 3.14
CA MET A 29 1.32 -7.31 2.08
C MET A 29 -0.06 -6.86 1.59
N HIS A 30 -0.43 -5.60 1.81
CA HIS A 30 -1.74 -5.10 1.38
C HIS A 30 -1.80 -4.73 -0.09
N ARG A 31 -2.97 -4.81 -0.69
CA ARG A 31 -3.25 -4.21 -1.99
C ARG A 31 -3.31 -2.68 -1.85
N LEU A 32 -2.76 -1.98 -2.83
CA LEU A 32 -2.88 -0.54 -2.97
C LEU A 32 -4.14 -0.17 -3.77
N GLU A 33 -4.77 0.92 -3.36
CA GLU A 33 -5.86 1.61 -4.06
C GLU A 33 -5.44 3.06 -4.34
N TYR A 34 -5.92 3.66 -5.44
CA TYR A 34 -5.62 5.06 -5.72
C TYR A 34 -6.36 5.99 -4.74
N ASP A 35 -5.67 7.00 -4.21
CA ASP A 35 -6.24 8.02 -3.32
C ASP A 35 -5.98 9.42 -3.90
N GLU A 36 -7.02 9.99 -4.52
CA GLU A 36 -6.92 11.30 -5.17
C GLU A 36 -6.70 12.44 -4.16
N ASP A 37 -7.26 12.33 -2.95
CA ASP A 37 -7.15 13.35 -1.92
C ASP A 37 -5.69 13.52 -1.44
N MET A 38 -4.89 12.47 -1.61
CA MET A 38 -3.47 12.46 -1.30
C MET A 38 -2.58 13.10 -2.38
N GLU A 39 -3.07 13.37 -3.60
CA GLU A 39 -2.25 13.96 -4.68
C GLU A 39 -1.65 15.31 -4.28
N SER A 40 -2.43 16.13 -3.56
CA SER A 40 -1.99 17.44 -3.06
C SER A 40 -0.78 17.40 -2.12
N LYS A 41 -0.48 16.23 -1.54
CA LYS A 41 0.63 16.01 -0.61
C LYS A 41 1.88 15.47 -1.32
N VAL A 42 1.75 15.04 -2.58
CA VAL A 42 2.86 14.50 -3.35
C VAL A 42 3.83 15.62 -3.69
N LYS A 43 5.10 15.43 -3.33
CA LYS A 43 6.16 16.40 -3.64
C LYS A 43 6.49 16.36 -5.13
N ASP A 44 6.41 17.52 -5.78
CA ASP A 44 6.94 17.72 -7.14
C ASP A 44 8.45 17.93 -7.09
N PHE A 45 9.20 16.96 -7.60
CA PHE A 45 10.66 17.02 -7.66
C PHE A 45 11.22 17.88 -8.79
N GLY A 46 10.38 18.46 -9.65
CA GLY A 46 10.87 19.29 -10.74
C GLY A 46 11.26 18.49 -11.98
N CYS A 47 11.67 19.20 -13.02
CA CYS A 47 12.25 18.64 -14.25
C CYS A 47 13.79 18.48 -14.17
N LYS A 48 14.38 18.69 -12.99
CA LYS A 48 15.83 18.67 -12.80
C LYS A 48 16.26 17.22 -12.58
N GLU A 49 17.26 16.81 -13.35
CA GLU A 49 17.53 15.40 -13.64
C GLU A 49 18.15 14.59 -12.50
N GLU A 50 18.70 15.26 -11.50
CA GLU A 50 19.51 14.62 -10.50
C GLU A 50 18.76 14.60 -9.18
N ASN A 51 18.41 13.39 -8.74
CA ASN A 51 18.69 12.91 -7.37
C ASN A 51 17.99 11.58 -7.14
N VAL A 52 16.75 11.39 -7.58
CA VAL A 52 15.96 10.21 -7.20
C VAL A 52 16.51 8.92 -7.83
N GLN A 53 16.68 8.83 -9.15
CA GLN A 53 17.19 7.60 -9.77
C GLN A 53 18.62 7.25 -9.34
N LYS A 54 19.49 8.26 -9.14
CA LYS A 54 20.85 8.07 -8.64
C LYS A 54 20.83 7.60 -7.18
N TYR A 55 20.03 8.24 -6.33
CA TYR A 55 19.81 7.86 -4.94
C TYR A 55 19.27 6.43 -4.80
N LEU A 56 18.28 6.07 -5.62
CA LEU A 56 17.70 4.72 -5.67
C LEU A 56 18.73 3.69 -6.14
N LYS A 57 19.51 3.97 -7.19
CA LYS A 57 20.59 3.07 -7.66
C LYS A 57 21.70 2.90 -6.62
N GLU A 58 22.17 3.99 -6.02
CA GLU A 58 23.23 3.98 -5.01
C GLU A 58 22.80 3.24 -3.74
N LYS A 59 21.51 3.25 -3.39
CA LYS A 59 21.02 2.51 -2.24
C LYS A 59 20.64 1.06 -2.56
N ALA A 60 20.13 0.79 -3.76
CA ALA A 60 19.76 -0.56 -4.20
C ALA A 60 20.95 -1.44 -4.61
N GLN A 61 22.15 -0.86 -4.82
CA GLN A 61 23.34 -1.61 -5.28
C GLN A 61 23.79 -2.75 -4.34
N ASN A 62 23.36 -2.73 -3.08
CA ASN A 62 23.69 -3.76 -2.09
C ASN A 62 22.61 -4.84 -1.94
N LEU A 63 21.47 -4.72 -2.63
CA LEU A 63 20.39 -5.70 -2.58
C LEU A 63 20.74 -6.91 -3.43
N LYS A 64 20.90 -8.06 -2.79
CA LYS A 64 21.09 -9.34 -3.48
C LYS A 64 19.73 -9.97 -3.75
N LYS A 65 19.62 -10.68 -4.87
CA LYS A 65 18.42 -11.49 -5.17
C LYS A 65 18.20 -12.50 -4.05
N GLY A 66 16.99 -12.53 -3.49
CA GLY A 66 16.62 -13.41 -2.37
C GLY A 66 17.05 -12.90 -0.98
N ASP A 67 17.71 -11.74 -0.87
CA ASP A 67 18.05 -11.13 0.42
C ASP A 67 16.85 -10.34 0.96
N ALA A 68 15.89 -11.08 1.51
CA ALA A 68 14.67 -10.51 2.05
C ALA A 68 14.94 -9.54 3.21
N ASP A 69 15.90 -9.86 4.07
CA ASP A 69 16.28 -9.00 5.19
C ASP A 69 16.96 -7.71 4.71
N GLY A 70 17.81 -7.81 3.69
CA GLY A 70 18.40 -6.66 3.02
C GLY A 70 17.34 -5.75 2.38
N LEU A 71 16.33 -6.32 1.71
CA LEU A 71 15.24 -5.53 1.14
C LEU A 71 14.39 -4.87 2.21
N ILE A 72 14.00 -5.59 3.26
CA ILE A 72 13.24 -5.03 4.39
C ILE A 72 14.02 -3.89 5.04
N LYS A 73 15.32 -4.08 5.28
CA LYS A 73 16.18 -3.02 5.82
C LYS A 73 16.25 -1.81 4.88
N PHE A 74 16.40 -2.03 3.58
CA PHE A 74 16.42 -0.95 2.60
C PHE A 74 15.10 -0.17 2.58
N LEU A 75 13.95 -0.85 2.55
CA LEU A 75 12.63 -0.24 2.61
C LEU A 75 12.44 0.58 3.90
N ASN A 76 12.97 0.09 5.02
CA ASN A 76 13.02 0.83 6.27
C ASN A 76 13.94 2.06 6.23
N GLU A 77 14.94 2.12 5.37
CA GLU A 77 15.85 3.26 5.27
C GLU A 77 15.37 4.34 4.29
N VAL A 78 14.54 4.00 3.31
CA VAL A 78 13.97 4.98 2.37
C VAL A 78 12.89 5.82 3.06
N GLY A 79 12.82 7.10 2.70
CA GLY A 79 11.77 8.00 3.18
C GLY A 79 10.40 7.69 2.55
N GLU A 80 9.35 7.92 3.33
CA GLU A 80 7.93 7.71 2.95
C GLU A 80 7.48 8.56 1.75
N ASP A 81 8.19 9.66 1.48
CA ASP A 81 7.89 10.60 0.39
C ASP A 81 8.44 10.16 -0.98
N THR A 82 8.90 8.90 -1.08
CA THR A 82 9.43 8.32 -2.31
C THR A 82 8.58 7.13 -2.75
N PRO A 83 8.58 6.77 -4.05
CA PRO A 83 7.82 5.63 -4.54
C PRO A 83 8.24 4.30 -3.91
N LEU A 84 9.41 4.23 -3.27
CA LEU A 84 9.83 3.02 -2.55
C LEU A 84 9.07 2.79 -1.24
N GLY A 85 8.59 3.86 -0.61
CA GLY A 85 7.73 3.74 0.57
C GLY A 85 6.46 2.96 0.26
N CYS A 86 6.04 2.91 -1.01
CA CYS A 86 4.90 2.15 -1.48
C CYS A 86 5.10 0.63 -1.51
N PHE A 87 6.28 0.11 -1.15
CA PHE A 87 6.50 -1.34 -1.00
C PHE A 87 6.44 -1.80 0.46
N ASP A 88 6.15 -0.90 1.40
CA ASP A 88 5.84 -1.26 2.77
C ASP A 88 4.51 -2.06 2.83
N PRO A 89 4.48 -3.24 3.52
CA PRO A 89 3.33 -4.12 3.54
C PRO A 89 2.03 -3.51 4.06
N GLU A 90 2.09 -2.52 4.96
CA GLU A 90 0.90 -1.93 5.57
C GLU A 90 0.34 -0.73 4.79
N LYS A 91 1.02 -0.31 3.72
CA LYS A 91 0.47 0.71 2.82
C LYS A 91 -0.72 0.13 2.05
N THR A 92 -1.79 0.90 2.01
CA THR A 92 -3.06 0.51 1.35
C THR A 92 -3.52 1.53 0.31
N THR A 93 -2.93 2.73 0.28
CA THR A 93 -3.25 3.75 -0.73
C THR A 93 -2.02 4.28 -1.42
N ILE A 94 -2.17 4.72 -2.66
CA ILE A 94 -1.14 5.39 -3.46
C ILE A 94 -1.71 6.64 -4.12
N ALA A 95 -0.90 7.69 -4.19
CA ALA A 95 -1.22 8.89 -4.94
C ALA A 95 0.03 9.37 -5.68
N CYS A 96 -0.12 9.78 -6.93
CA CYS A 96 0.99 10.18 -7.76
C CYS A 96 0.72 11.48 -8.50
N ILE A 97 1.79 12.21 -8.78
CA ILE A 97 1.75 13.32 -9.73
C ILE A 97 2.73 13.00 -10.85
N GLY A 98 2.28 13.23 -12.09
CA GLY A 98 3.09 13.11 -13.30
C GLY A 98 3.10 14.43 -14.04
N LYS A 99 4.25 14.81 -14.59
CA LYS A 99 4.39 15.96 -15.47
C LYS A 99 5.37 15.70 -16.59
N LYS A 100 5.10 16.35 -17.72
CA LYS A 100 6.00 16.39 -18.87
C LYS A 100 6.84 17.65 -18.84
N CYS A 101 8.14 17.48 -18.96
CA CYS A 101 9.14 18.53 -18.99
C CYS A 101 9.34 19.07 -20.41
N GLU A 102 9.87 20.28 -20.52
CA GLU A 102 10.08 20.97 -21.80
C GLU A 102 11.00 20.20 -22.76
N ASN A 103 11.96 19.45 -22.21
CA ASN A 103 12.84 18.56 -22.97
C ASN A 103 12.17 17.22 -23.40
N GLY A 104 10.86 17.09 -23.19
CA GLY A 104 10.09 15.87 -23.46
C GLY A 104 10.21 14.78 -22.39
N LYS A 105 11.02 14.99 -21.34
CA LYS A 105 11.17 14.03 -20.24
C LYS A 105 9.91 14.00 -19.38
N GLU A 106 9.49 12.82 -18.98
CA GLU A 106 8.43 12.67 -17.98
C GLU A 106 9.04 12.50 -16.59
N THR A 107 8.49 13.22 -15.63
CA THR A 107 8.88 13.14 -14.21
C THR A 107 7.63 12.94 -13.39
N GLY A 108 7.75 12.14 -12.33
CA GLY A 108 6.65 11.95 -11.40
C GLY A 108 7.17 11.50 -10.05
N ASN A 109 6.28 11.61 -9.06
CA ASN A 109 6.50 11.07 -7.74
C ASN A 109 5.21 10.41 -7.26
N CYS A 110 5.36 9.47 -6.34
CA CYS A 110 4.26 8.81 -5.66
C CYS A 110 4.54 8.78 -4.16
N ILE A 111 3.48 8.90 -3.38
CA ILE A 111 3.49 8.64 -1.93
C ILE A 111 2.43 7.59 -1.63
N CYS A 112 2.60 6.88 -0.52
CA CYS A 112 1.65 5.87 -0.08
C CYS A 112 1.22 6.05 1.37
N GLY A 113 -0.06 5.77 1.61
CA GLY A 113 -0.71 5.88 2.91
C GLY A 113 -1.09 4.53 3.51
N PRO A 114 -1.33 4.46 4.84
CA PRO A 114 -1.13 5.53 5.82
C PRO A 114 0.36 5.84 6.05
N SER A 115 0.70 7.01 6.63
CA SER A 115 2.08 7.33 7.02
C SER A 115 2.57 6.42 8.16
N GLY A 116 3.88 6.30 8.31
CA GLY A 116 4.52 5.38 9.24
C GLY A 116 5.08 4.14 8.55
N LYS A 117 5.83 3.34 9.31
CA LYS A 117 6.34 2.05 8.87
C LYS A 117 5.44 0.95 9.38
N GLY A 118 5.09 0.04 8.49
CA GLY A 118 4.37 -1.17 8.83
C GLY A 118 5.28 -2.28 9.32
N ASP A 119 4.71 -3.23 10.06
CA ASP A 119 5.41 -4.44 10.41
C ASP A 119 5.47 -5.38 9.20
N VAL A 120 6.66 -5.91 8.91
CA VAL A 120 6.81 -6.97 7.90
C VAL A 120 6.61 -8.32 8.59
N LYS A 121 5.52 -9.02 8.27
CA LYS A 121 5.27 -10.36 8.81
C LYS A 121 5.72 -11.41 7.81
N LYS A 122 6.46 -12.39 8.32
CA LYS A 122 6.92 -13.54 7.53
C LYS A 122 5.87 -14.64 7.52
N GLY A 123 5.62 -15.21 6.35
CA GLY A 123 4.69 -16.30 6.16
C GLY A 123 4.25 -16.43 4.72
N LYS A 124 3.38 -17.41 4.45
CA LYS A 124 2.80 -17.57 3.12
C LYS A 124 2.09 -16.27 2.73
N ALA A 125 2.31 -15.78 1.51
CA ALA A 125 1.64 -14.57 1.00
C ALA A 125 0.13 -14.63 1.23
N GLY A 126 -0.44 -13.57 1.81
CA GLY A 126 -1.86 -13.47 2.13
C GLY A 126 -2.30 -14.18 3.42
N SER A 127 -1.44 -14.96 4.10
CA SER A 127 -1.89 -15.81 5.20
C SER A 127 -2.28 -15.07 6.48
N ASP A 128 -1.89 -13.79 6.61
CA ASP A 128 -2.24 -12.95 7.75
C ASP A 128 -3.41 -11.99 7.45
N CYS A 129 -4.12 -12.20 6.33
CA CYS A 129 -5.26 -11.41 5.91
C CYS A 129 -6.58 -12.17 6.16
N ASP A 130 -7.67 -11.45 6.41
CA ASP A 130 -9.02 -12.06 6.42
C ASP A 130 -9.50 -12.44 5.01
N ASP A 131 -9.14 -11.62 4.02
CA ASP A 131 -9.38 -11.84 2.58
C ASP A 131 -8.15 -11.38 1.79
N ASP A 132 -7.79 -12.13 0.75
CA ASP A 132 -6.61 -11.88 -0.08
C ASP A 132 -6.93 -11.88 -1.59
N ASP A 133 -6.09 -11.18 -2.33
CA ASP A 133 -6.09 -11.05 -3.78
C ASP A 133 -4.81 -11.64 -4.38
N ASP A 134 -4.74 -12.97 -4.39
CA ASP A 134 -3.58 -13.72 -4.87
C ASP A 134 -2.29 -13.34 -4.11
N GLY A 135 -2.38 -13.37 -2.79
CA GLY A 135 -1.28 -13.08 -1.86
C GLY A 135 -1.18 -11.63 -1.40
N LEU A 136 -2.12 -10.76 -1.77
CA LEU A 136 -2.23 -9.39 -1.25
C LEU A 136 -3.45 -9.23 -0.34
N CYS A 137 -3.29 -8.70 0.87
CA CYS A 137 -4.42 -8.40 1.76
C CYS A 137 -5.33 -7.34 1.13
N LYS A 138 -6.63 -7.63 1.04
CA LYS A 138 -7.62 -6.60 0.73
C LYS A 138 -7.98 -5.85 2.00
N LYS A 139 -8.38 -4.58 1.88
CA LYS A 139 -9.08 -3.92 2.99
C LYS A 139 -10.32 -4.75 3.31
N SER A 140 -10.39 -5.28 4.53
CA SER A 140 -11.61 -5.87 5.04
C SER A 140 -12.70 -4.78 4.96
N ALA A 141 -13.73 -5.03 4.15
CA ALA A 141 -14.97 -4.27 4.26
C ALA A 141 -15.48 -4.56 5.67
N SER A 142 -15.26 -3.64 6.62
CA SER A 142 -15.59 -3.84 8.02
C SER A 142 -17.08 -4.16 8.11
N SER A 143 -17.34 -5.45 8.22
CA SER A 143 -18.68 -5.95 8.40
C SER A 143 -19.04 -5.59 9.83
N ASN A 144 -19.74 -4.46 10.02
CA ASN A 144 -20.41 -4.11 11.27
C ASN A 144 -21.51 -5.13 11.67
N PHE A 145 -21.40 -6.38 11.24
CA PHE A 145 -22.36 -7.47 11.44
C PHE A 145 -22.47 -7.90 12.91
N PHE A 146 -21.55 -7.50 13.78
CA PHE A 146 -21.63 -7.81 15.22
C PHE A 146 -22.55 -6.89 16.03
N ILE A 147 -23.00 -5.75 15.48
CA ILE A 147 -23.87 -4.82 16.22
C ILE A 147 -25.36 -5.19 16.07
N PHE A 148 -25.78 -5.77 14.94
CA PHE A 148 -27.19 -6.11 14.74
C PHE A 148 -27.66 -7.28 15.61
N GLY A 149 -26.81 -8.27 15.90
CA GLY A 149 -27.17 -9.43 16.71
C GLY A 149 -27.46 -9.08 18.18
N THR A 150 -26.72 -8.14 18.76
CA THR A 150 -26.89 -7.73 20.16
C THR A 150 -28.10 -6.80 20.35
N ILE A 151 -28.35 -5.89 19.39
CA ILE A 151 -29.51 -4.99 19.44
C ILE A 151 -30.82 -5.76 19.28
N VAL A 152 -30.91 -6.71 18.34
CA VAL A 152 -32.12 -7.52 18.15
C VAL A 152 -32.42 -8.35 19.40
N ASN A 153 -31.39 -8.92 20.03
CA ASN A 153 -31.55 -9.71 21.25
C ASN A 153 -32.01 -8.85 22.44
N MET A 154 -31.42 -7.66 22.62
CA MET A 154 -31.84 -6.71 23.66
C MET A 154 -33.28 -6.21 23.47
N VAL A 155 -33.70 -5.91 22.23
CA VAL A 155 -35.09 -5.53 21.93
C VAL A 155 -36.05 -6.69 22.22
N LEU A 156 -35.68 -7.93 21.87
CA LEU A 156 -36.51 -9.10 22.17
C LEU A 156 -36.70 -9.28 23.69
N PHE A 157 -35.61 -9.19 24.47
CA PHE A 157 -35.68 -9.26 25.93
C PHE A 157 -36.50 -8.12 26.53
N TYR A 158 -36.33 -6.89 26.04
CA TYR A 158 -37.07 -5.73 26.52
C TYR A 158 -38.58 -5.86 26.24
N LEU A 159 -38.95 -6.33 25.04
CA LEU A 159 -40.34 -6.57 24.70
C LEU A 159 -40.95 -7.68 25.57
N ILE A 160 -40.25 -8.80 25.77
CA ILE A 160 -40.73 -9.90 26.63
C ILE A 160 -40.90 -9.42 28.07
N ALA A 161 -39.95 -8.65 28.62
CA ALA A 161 -40.03 -8.12 29.98
C ALA A 161 -41.14 -7.07 30.16
N SER A 162 -41.61 -6.43 29.09
CA SER A 162 -42.69 -5.43 29.16
C SER A 162 -44.09 -6.04 29.18
N PHE A 163 -44.23 -7.36 28.96
CA PHE A 163 -45.49 -8.10 28.99
C PHE A 163 -45.68 -8.96 30.26
N PHE A 164 -44.76 -8.90 31.22
CA PHE A 164 -44.83 -9.57 32.52
C PHE A 164 -44.81 -8.58 33.69
#